data_AF-A0A3N5YZN0-F1
#
_entry.id   AF-A0A3N5YZN0-F1
#
_cell.length_a   1.000
_cell.length_b   1.000
_cell.length_c   1.000
_cell.angle_alpha   90.00
_cell.angle_beta   90.00
_cell.angle_gamma   90.00
#
_symmetry.space_group_name_H-M   'P 1'
#
loop_
_entity.id
_entity.type
_entity.pdbx_description
1 polymer ?
#
loop_
_entity_poly.entity_id
_entity_poly.type
_entity_poly.pdbx_seq_one_letter_code
_entity_poly.pdbx_strand_id
1 'polypeptide(L)'
;MAEGWQIEDRCPQCGAPVSLDETDRLLSCAYCQVRLYVATDGIPRYCLPVKPAPVGEIVMVPYWRVRATHYRCVPWELRSALLDLTRLATPAPGLPASLGLRPQAVKLRFAASPLATRFLPVCAPPPLPDDHLEAALAGHDDETHLFETGVGAATSIVYAPVRLTRAVFDAVLNKRVAPDAEQWLAATSPGSEAPPPIRFLATLCPACGWQLEAARDSLVLLCVNCRAAWRANQTGLRQVPYSLLETNGSPGTGAGRHTLRRGACASPRAGQAGRPLRIATEPPPRRYLPFWRVSARISGLRVESWADLVRFANLPKVVKKEWGDERAVFWIPAFKAQPDQFVRLSQTATLARPGHGTGEIRPAIVARVSANHGGQAGSRPGAAPPDDPAAPPLRTCYPVTLDEDALPAAVKVLLANLAHPKTRVFPLLRELSVAVTASDLVYIPLDFNGREYRHPGLQLTVQSNLLEWGARL
;
A
#
# COMPACT_ATOMS: atom_id res chain seq x y z
N MET A 1 -5.24 17.73 9.05
CA MET A 1 -5.00 16.84 7.91
C MET A 1 -3.50 16.63 7.84
N ALA A 2 -2.99 15.44 8.19
CA ALA A 2 -1.55 15.22 8.20
C ALA A 2 -1.06 15.06 6.76
N GLU A 3 -0.35 16.07 6.29
CA GLU A 3 0.49 15.98 5.09
C GLU A 3 1.47 14.82 5.27
N GLY A 4 1.71 14.04 4.21
CA GLY A 4 2.64 12.91 4.26
C GLY A 4 4.03 13.39 4.66
N TRP A 5 4.72 12.64 5.54
CA TRP A 5 6.06 13.03 5.96
C TRP A 5 7.02 12.99 4.77
N GLN A 6 7.81 14.04 4.63
CA GLN A 6 8.76 14.22 3.54
C GLN A 6 10.12 13.65 3.92
N ILE A 7 10.76 12.96 2.99
CA ILE A 7 12.14 12.50 3.07
C ILE A 7 12.99 13.25 2.06
N GLU A 8 14.05 13.85 2.56
CA GLU A 8 15.06 14.49 1.75
C GLU A 8 16.32 13.63 1.71
N ASP A 9 16.73 13.29 0.50
CA ASP A 9 18.00 12.59 0.28
C ASP A 9 18.67 13.06 -1.01
N ARG A 10 19.72 12.36 -1.42
CA ARG A 10 20.46 12.60 -2.65
C ARG A 10 20.22 11.45 -3.61
N CYS A 11 20.12 11.79 -4.90
CA CYS A 11 20.09 10.80 -5.96
C CYS A 11 21.40 9.99 -5.92
N PRO A 12 21.35 8.65 -5.81
CA PRO A 12 22.57 7.83 -5.74
C PRO A 12 23.37 7.81 -7.05
N GLN A 13 22.80 8.27 -8.17
CA GLN A 13 23.49 8.33 -9.46
C GLN A 13 24.22 9.65 -9.71
N CYS A 14 23.63 10.80 -9.35
CA CYS A 14 24.20 12.13 -9.69
C CYS A 14 24.40 13.05 -8.48
N GLY A 15 24.01 12.63 -7.27
CA GLY A 15 24.15 13.42 -6.05
C GLY A 15 23.14 14.57 -5.89
N ALA A 16 22.30 14.84 -6.90
CA ALA A 16 21.31 15.90 -6.86
C ALA A 16 20.23 15.66 -5.78
N PRO A 17 19.68 16.72 -5.17
CA PRO A 17 18.67 16.58 -4.11
C PRO A 17 17.38 15.95 -4.66
N VAL A 18 16.78 15.07 -3.86
CA VAL A 18 15.49 14.43 -4.14
C VAL A 18 14.59 14.51 -2.91
N SER A 19 13.28 14.69 -3.15
CA SER A 19 12.24 14.65 -2.12
C SER A 19 11.28 13.51 -2.42
N LEU A 20 10.96 12.74 -1.39
CA LEU A 20 10.09 11.57 -1.43
C LEU A 20 9.04 11.70 -0.33
N ASP A 21 7.86 11.14 -0.56
CA ASP A 21 6.94 10.84 0.54
C ASP A 21 7.40 9.57 1.26
N GLU A 22 7.06 9.39 2.54
CA GLU A 22 7.38 8.17 3.31
C GLU A 22 6.90 6.87 2.68
N THR A 23 5.81 6.93 1.95
CA THR A 23 5.25 5.79 1.23
C THR A 23 5.85 5.61 -0.16
N ASP A 24 6.65 6.56 -0.66
CA ASP A 24 7.29 6.46 -1.96
C ASP A 24 8.33 5.35 -1.99
N ARG A 25 8.18 4.48 -2.98
CA ARG A 25 9.08 3.40 -3.36
C ARG A 25 9.77 3.67 -4.69
N LEU A 26 9.46 4.76 -5.37
CA LEU A 26 10.15 5.19 -6.59
C LEU A 26 10.74 6.58 -6.44
N LEU A 27 12.06 6.63 -6.55
CA LEU A 27 12.81 7.85 -6.73
C LEU A 27 12.86 8.20 -8.22
N SER A 28 12.44 9.41 -8.57
CA SER A 28 12.60 9.97 -9.92
C SER A 28 13.42 11.25 -9.83
N CYS A 29 14.62 11.26 -10.40
CA CYS A 29 15.53 12.41 -10.31
C CYS A 29 15.25 13.41 -11.42
N ALA A 30 14.95 14.67 -11.07
CA ALA A 30 14.73 15.74 -12.06
C ALA A 30 16.00 16.18 -12.81
N TYR A 31 17.19 15.78 -12.36
CA TYR A 31 18.47 16.19 -12.95
C TYR A 31 18.98 15.18 -13.96
N CYS A 32 19.26 13.95 -13.51
CA CYS A 32 19.74 12.87 -14.38
C CYS A 32 18.63 12.00 -14.98
N GLN A 33 17.36 12.27 -14.63
CA GLN A 33 16.18 11.54 -15.13
C GLN A 33 16.14 10.04 -14.79
N VAL A 34 17.02 9.56 -13.89
CA VAL A 34 16.98 8.17 -13.43
C VAL A 34 15.71 7.92 -12.61
N ARG A 35 15.14 6.73 -12.81
CA ARG A 35 14.09 6.14 -11.96
C ARG A 35 14.67 4.95 -11.21
N LEU A 36 14.65 5.00 -9.88
CA LEU A 36 15.17 3.94 -9.02
C LEU A 36 14.09 3.51 -8.04
N TYR A 37 13.99 2.21 -7.82
CA TYR A 37 13.10 1.66 -6.81
C TYR A 37 13.82 1.63 -5.46
N VAL A 38 13.19 2.20 -4.44
CA VAL A 38 13.65 2.24 -3.06
C VAL A 38 13.24 0.93 -2.40
N ALA A 39 14.20 0.00 -2.30
CA ALA A 39 14.03 -1.28 -1.63
C ALA A 39 14.55 -1.18 -0.19
N THR A 40 13.67 -1.46 0.76
CA THR A 40 14.01 -1.55 2.19
C THR A 40 13.99 -3.02 2.61
N ASP A 41 15.02 -3.45 3.32
CA ASP A 41 15.05 -4.77 3.93
C ASP A 41 14.38 -4.68 5.31
N GLY A 42 13.17 -5.24 5.42
CA GLY A 42 12.34 -5.12 6.61
C GLY A 42 11.62 -3.77 6.70
N ILE A 43 11.44 -3.29 7.93
CA ILE A 43 10.68 -2.07 8.25
C ILE A 43 11.48 -0.83 7.82
N PRO A 44 10.90 0.10 7.03
CA PRO A 44 11.55 1.35 6.66
C PRO A 44 11.98 2.14 7.90
N ARG A 45 13.22 2.64 7.89
CA ARG A 45 13.79 3.40 8.99
C ARG A 45 14.23 4.78 8.53
N TYR A 46 13.89 5.80 9.32
CA TYR A 46 14.14 7.21 9.06
C TYR A 46 14.77 7.88 10.28
N CYS A 47 15.39 9.04 10.08
CA CYS A 47 15.96 9.86 11.14
C CYS A 47 15.41 11.29 11.04
N LEU A 48 15.10 11.88 12.20
CA LEU A 48 14.97 13.33 12.29
C LEU A 48 16.34 13.98 12.00
N PRO A 49 16.37 15.15 11.34
CA PRO A 49 17.61 15.82 11.01
C PRO A 49 18.35 16.23 12.28
N VAL A 50 19.66 16.03 12.27
CA VAL A 50 20.56 16.41 13.36
C VAL A 50 21.22 17.74 13.01
N LYS A 51 21.12 18.72 13.89
CA LYS A 51 21.94 19.93 13.78
C LYS A 51 23.36 19.59 14.22
N PRO A 52 24.40 19.86 13.40
CA PRO A 52 25.78 19.66 13.82
C PRO A 52 26.07 20.45 15.10
N ALA A 53 26.73 19.81 16.06
CA ALA A 53 27.18 20.45 17.29
C ALA A 53 28.66 20.11 17.51
N PRO A 54 29.47 21.06 18.02
CA PRO A 54 30.90 20.85 18.19
C PRO A 54 31.25 19.87 19.32
N VAL A 55 30.32 19.57 20.23
CA VAL A 55 30.56 18.74 21.41
C VAL A 55 29.37 17.82 21.68
N GLY A 56 29.70 16.57 22.01
CA GLY A 56 28.77 15.55 22.47
C GLY A 56 28.47 14.50 21.41
N GLU A 57 28.23 13.28 21.87
CA GLU A 57 27.90 12.14 21.02
C GLU A 57 26.41 12.15 20.65
N ILE A 58 26.07 11.70 19.45
CA ILE A 58 24.66 11.63 19.00
C ILE A 58 24.18 10.18 19.06
N VAL A 59 23.22 9.92 19.94
CA VAL A 59 22.51 8.66 20.06
C VAL A 59 21.14 8.77 19.41
N MET A 60 20.83 7.84 18.53
CA MET A 60 19.57 7.78 17.79
C MET A 60 18.58 6.88 18.53
N VAL A 61 17.47 7.47 19.01
CA VAL A 61 16.45 6.78 19.80
C VAL A 61 15.23 6.44 18.92
N PRO A 62 14.86 5.16 18.77
CA PRO A 62 13.80 4.74 17.88
C PRO A 62 12.39 5.05 18.43
N TYR A 63 11.52 5.47 17.53
CA TYR A 63 10.09 5.54 17.72
C TYR A 63 9.40 4.73 16.62
N TRP A 64 8.43 3.91 16.99
CA TRP A 64 7.48 3.33 16.06
C TRP A 64 6.59 4.44 15.51
N ARG A 65 6.42 4.51 14.19
CA ARG A 65 5.25 5.13 13.58
C ARG A 65 4.30 4.04 13.14
N VAL A 66 3.07 4.11 13.62
CA VAL A 66 2.01 3.18 13.19
C VAL A 66 0.97 3.99 12.45
N ARG A 67 0.90 3.76 11.14
CA ARG A 67 -0.11 4.35 10.26
C ARG A 67 -0.98 3.25 9.68
N ALA A 68 -2.20 3.08 10.20
CA ALA A 68 -3.07 1.98 9.81
C ALA A 68 -4.54 2.40 9.78
N THR A 69 -5.33 1.74 8.93
CA THR A 69 -6.78 1.71 9.14
C THR A 69 -7.09 0.67 10.18
N HIS A 70 -7.64 1.14 11.28
CA HIS A 70 -7.94 0.34 12.43
C HIS A 70 -9.42 -0.01 12.46
N TYR A 71 -9.73 -1.30 12.64
CA TYR A 71 -11.09 -1.81 12.73
C TYR A 71 -11.34 -2.37 14.14
N ARG A 72 -12.42 -1.90 14.77
CA ARG A 72 -12.87 -2.38 16.08
C ARG A 72 -14.27 -2.93 15.97
N CYS A 73 -14.44 -4.17 16.40
CA CYS A 73 -15.75 -4.78 16.53
C CYS A 73 -16.30 -4.48 17.93
N VAL A 74 -17.27 -3.59 17.98
CA VAL A 74 -18.11 -3.36 19.17
C VAL A 74 -19.38 -4.21 19.04
N PRO A 75 -20.17 -4.43 20.10
CA PRO A 75 -21.45 -5.11 19.97
C PRO A 75 -22.27 -4.48 18.83
N TRP A 76 -22.71 -5.31 17.87
CA TRP A 76 -23.58 -4.95 16.73
C TRP A 76 -22.96 -4.13 15.60
N GLU A 77 -21.77 -3.56 15.77
CA GLU A 77 -21.16 -2.64 14.81
C GLU A 77 -19.66 -2.90 14.59
N LEU A 78 -19.22 -2.74 13.34
CA LEU A 78 -17.81 -2.71 12.99
C LEU A 78 -17.43 -1.25 12.77
N ARG A 79 -16.71 -0.68 13.73
CA ARG A 79 -16.20 0.70 13.66
C ARG A 79 -14.83 0.72 13.03
N SER A 80 -14.48 1.86 12.43
CA SER A 80 -13.15 2.06 11.88
C SER A 80 -12.63 3.46 12.16
N ALA A 81 -11.30 3.57 12.27
CA ALA A 81 -10.61 4.84 12.40
C ALA A 81 -9.29 4.78 11.63
N LEU A 82 -8.81 5.94 11.19
CA LEU A 82 -7.44 6.07 10.72
C LEU A 82 -6.55 6.41 11.91
N LEU A 83 -5.58 5.55 12.19
CA LEU A 83 -4.58 5.77 13.22
C LEU A 83 -3.28 6.21 12.56
N ASP A 84 -2.72 7.34 12.99
CA ASP A 84 -1.36 7.77 12.68
C ASP A 84 -0.72 8.27 13.99
N LEU A 85 0.05 7.41 14.63
CA LEU A 85 0.71 7.72 15.89
C LEU A 85 2.19 7.41 15.86
N THR A 86 2.91 8.02 16.80
CA THR A 86 4.30 7.66 17.09
C THR A 86 4.44 7.25 18.54
N ARG A 87 5.25 6.23 18.80
CA ARG A 87 5.52 5.74 20.14
C ARG A 87 6.96 5.33 20.33
N LEU A 88 7.54 5.68 21.46
CA LEU A 88 8.89 5.29 21.84
C LEU A 88 9.05 3.76 21.75
N ALA A 89 10.09 3.32 21.03
CA ALA A 89 10.31 1.90 20.70
C ALA A 89 11.35 1.22 21.58
N THR A 90 11.89 1.92 22.59
CA THR A 90 12.88 1.39 23.53
C THR A 90 12.76 2.15 24.86
N PRO A 91 13.06 1.53 26.01
CA PRO A 91 13.24 2.27 27.26
C PRO A 91 14.25 3.41 27.08
N ALA A 92 13.79 4.64 27.32
CA ALA A 92 14.60 5.85 27.24
C ALA A 92 14.03 6.92 28.20
N PRO A 93 14.45 6.91 29.48
CA PRO A 93 13.86 7.76 30.52
C PRO A 93 13.89 9.25 30.18
N GLY A 94 12.84 9.98 30.57
CA GLY A 94 12.75 11.44 30.37
C GLY A 94 12.41 11.89 28.94
N LEU A 95 12.40 11.00 27.95
CA LEU A 95 11.90 11.30 26.61
C LEU A 95 10.37 11.23 26.55
N PRO A 96 9.73 12.05 25.69
CA PRO A 96 8.29 11.99 25.52
C PRO A 96 7.86 10.65 24.89
N ALA A 97 6.65 10.19 25.23
CA ALA A 97 6.12 8.95 24.67
C ALA A 97 5.91 9.00 23.14
N SER A 98 5.72 10.19 22.56
CA SER A 98 5.43 10.44 21.15
C SER A 98 6.33 11.52 20.55
N LEU A 99 6.55 11.46 19.24
CA LEU A 99 7.22 12.51 18.46
C LEU A 99 6.33 13.74 18.26
N GLY A 100 5.03 13.64 18.54
CA GLY A 100 4.08 14.73 18.29
C GLY A 100 4.10 15.16 16.82
N LEU A 101 4.08 16.48 16.57
CA LEU A 101 4.07 17.04 15.22
C LEU A 101 5.47 17.21 14.61
N ARG A 102 6.54 16.88 15.34
CA ARG A 102 7.93 17.14 14.90
C ARG A 102 8.25 16.56 13.51
N PRO A 103 7.90 15.30 13.19
CA PRO A 103 8.19 14.75 11.87
C PRO A 103 7.42 15.42 10.72
N GLN A 104 6.35 16.16 11.02
CA GLN A 104 5.58 16.94 10.03
C GLN A 104 6.23 18.32 9.76
N ALA A 105 7.04 18.81 10.71
CA ALA A 105 7.67 20.13 10.63
C ALA A 105 9.07 20.11 10.00
N VAL A 106 9.64 18.93 9.76
CA VAL A 106 11.00 18.77 9.22
C VAL A 106 11.03 17.68 8.16
N LYS A 107 11.94 17.81 7.20
CA LYS A 107 12.22 16.73 6.26
C LYS A 107 13.08 15.67 6.96
N LEU A 108 12.59 14.43 6.93
CA LEU A 108 13.32 13.28 7.43
C LEU A 108 14.43 12.88 6.46
N ARG A 109 15.31 12.00 6.91
CA ARG A 109 16.28 11.32 6.05
C ARG A 109 16.17 9.83 6.26
N PHE A 110 16.57 9.03 5.27
CA PHE A 110 16.73 7.61 5.50
C PHE A 110 17.70 7.35 6.65
N ALA A 111 17.50 6.26 7.39
CA ALA A 111 18.31 5.94 8.56
C ALA A 111 19.73 5.54 8.15
N ALA A 112 20.54 6.55 7.91
CA ALA A 112 21.97 6.51 7.73
C ALA A 112 22.47 7.87 8.22
N SER A 113 23.09 7.90 9.39
CA SER A 113 23.62 9.15 9.94
C SER A 113 25.11 9.00 10.15
N PRO A 114 25.96 9.64 9.32
CA PRO A 114 27.40 9.66 9.56
C PRO A 114 27.77 10.41 10.85
N LEU A 115 26.81 11.16 11.43
CA LEU A 115 26.97 11.90 12.68
C LEU A 115 26.54 11.10 13.92
N ALA A 116 25.80 9.99 13.74
CA ALA A 116 25.33 9.18 14.85
C ALA A 116 26.45 8.26 15.36
N THR A 117 26.66 8.23 16.67
CA THR A 117 27.60 7.30 17.31
C THR A 117 26.92 5.97 17.65
N ARG A 118 25.61 5.97 17.92
CA ARG A 118 24.84 4.77 18.28
C ARG A 118 23.40 4.87 17.81
N PHE A 119 22.83 3.72 17.42
CA PHE A 119 21.40 3.53 17.23
C PHE A 119 20.89 2.57 18.30
N LEU A 120 19.95 3.00 19.14
CA LEU A 120 19.37 2.12 20.14
C LEU A 120 18.52 1.02 19.47
N PRO A 121 18.52 -0.21 20.01
CA PRO A 121 17.78 -1.32 19.45
C PRO A 121 16.28 -1.06 19.47
N VAL A 122 15.57 -1.64 18.51
CA VAL A 122 14.11 -1.51 18.41
C VAL A 122 13.46 -2.66 19.19
N CYS A 123 12.69 -2.35 20.23
CA CYS A 123 11.84 -3.34 20.88
C CYS A 123 10.57 -3.60 20.06
N ALA A 124 9.91 -4.74 20.31
CA ALA A 124 8.63 -5.07 19.68
C ALA A 124 7.64 -3.90 19.77
N PRO A 125 6.79 -3.69 18.75
CA PRO A 125 5.81 -2.62 18.76
C PRO A 125 4.96 -2.74 20.03
N PRO A 126 4.86 -1.68 20.86
CA PRO A 126 4.02 -1.74 22.04
C PRO A 126 2.56 -1.92 21.60
N PRO A 127 1.71 -2.61 22.40
CA PRO A 127 0.27 -2.65 22.14
C PRO A 127 -0.25 -1.22 21.99
N LEU A 128 -1.13 -0.99 21.00
CA LEU A 128 -1.75 0.32 20.80
C LEU A 128 -2.40 0.73 22.12
N PRO A 129 -2.12 1.94 22.64
CA PRO A 129 -2.68 2.32 23.93
C PRO A 129 -4.17 2.60 23.75
N ASP A 130 -4.97 2.01 24.64
CA ASP A 130 -6.44 1.96 24.53
C ASP A 130 -7.06 3.37 24.44
N ASP A 131 -6.51 4.33 25.18
CA ASP A 131 -6.95 5.73 25.28
C ASP A 131 -6.93 6.49 23.95
N HIS A 132 -5.85 6.38 23.17
CA HIS A 132 -5.72 7.04 21.87
C HIS A 132 -6.64 6.42 20.83
N LEU A 133 -6.91 5.14 20.98
CA LEU A 133 -7.76 4.38 20.08
C LEU A 133 -9.24 4.58 20.39
N GLU A 134 -9.59 4.64 21.67
CA GLU A 134 -10.90 5.09 22.18
C GLU A 134 -11.22 6.51 21.74
N ALA A 135 -10.24 7.43 21.82
CA ALA A 135 -10.40 8.80 21.33
C ALA A 135 -10.61 8.85 19.81
N ALA A 136 -9.90 8.02 19.04
CA ALA A 136 -10.02 7.95 17.57
C ALA A 136 -11.30 7.26 17.09
N LEU A 137 -11.86 6.32 17.87
CA LEU A 137 -13.06 5.54 17.54
C LEU A 137 -14.35 6.09 18.17
N ALA A 138 -14.26 7.23 18.86
CA ALA A 138 -15.35 7.99 19.48
C ALA A 138 -16.47 7.12 20.07
N GLY A 139 -16.35 6.79 21.36
CA GLY A 139 -17.53 6.46 22.17
C GLY A 139 -17.34 5.32 23.15
N HIS A 140 -17.38 5.72 24.42
CA HIS A 140 -17.67 4.96 25.64
C HIS A 140 -16.65 3.92 26.11
N ASP A 141 -16.33 4.09 27.38
CA ASP A 141 -15.77 3.13 28.32
C ASP A 141 -16.74 1.93 28.38
N ASP A 142 -16.41 0.84 27.69
CA ASP A 142 -17.10 -0.42 27.89
C ASP A 142 -16.11 -1.55 27.64
N GLU A 143 -15.84 -2.34 28.69
CA GLU A 143 -14.87 -3.44 28.76
C GLU A 143 -15.16 -4.62 27.78
N THR A 144 -15.95 -4.40 26.73
CA THR A 144 -16.42 -5.45 25.81
C THR A 144 -16.20 -5.13 24.33
N HIS A 145 -14.98 -4.73 23.94
CA HIS A 145 -14.58 -4.85 22.54
C HIS A 145 -14.29 -6.33 22.21
N LEU A 146 -14.92 -6.84 21.14
CA LEU A 146 -14.90 -8.27 20.82
C LEU A 146 -13.67 -8.66 20.00
N PHE A 147 -13.18 -7.74 19.17
CA PHE A 147 -11.95 -7.90 18.40
C PHE A 147 -11.43 -6.57 17.85
N GLU A 148 -10.12 -6.51 17.63
CA GLU A 148 -9.37 -5.36 17.19
C GLU A 148 -8.28 -5.75 16.17
N THR A 149 -8.18 -5.04 15.03
CA THR A 149 -7.07 -5.22 14.08
C THR A 149 -6.81 -4.01 13.18
N GLY A 150 -5.54 -3.83 12.83
CA GLY A 150 -5.10 -2.89 11.80
C GLY A 150 -4.97 -3.58 10.43
N VAL A 151 -5.49 -2.95 9.38
CA VAL A 151 -5.26 -3.33 7.98
C VAL A 151 -4.46 -2.22 7.29
N GLY A 152 -3.48 -2.63 6.49
CA GLY A 152 -2.65 -1.70 5.72
C GLY A 152 -1.75 -0.82 6.56
N ALA A 153 -1.27 -1.35 7.70
CA ALA A 153 -0.30 -0.70 8.55
C ALA A 153 0.98 -0.41 7.75
N ALA A 154 1.19 0.86 7.39
CA ALA A 154 2.52 1.34 7.05
C ALA A 154 3.23 1.61 8.37
N THR A 155 4.03 0.64 8.81
CA THR A 155 4.86 0.80 10.00
C THR A 155 6.25 1.26 9.57
N SER A 156 6.76 2.31 10.20
CA SER A 156 8.14 2.77 10.03
C SER A 156 8.79 3.02 11.39
N ILE A 157 10.12 3.04 11.42
CA ILE A 157 10.89 3.49 12.58
C ILE A 157 11.44 4.87 12.31
N VAL A 158 11.27 5.78 13.27
CA VAL A 158 11.80 7.14 13.19
C VAL A 158 12.72 7.35 14.37
N TYR A 159 13.99 7.57 14.09
CA TYR A 159 14.97 7.85 15.10
C TYR A 159 15.00 9.34 15.43
N ALA A 160 14.81 9.66 16.71
CA ALA A 160 15.03 10.99 17.25
C ALA A 160 16.45 11.11 17.81
N PRO A 161 17.21 12.16 17.44
CA PRO A 161 18.57 12.34 17.93
C PRO A 161 18.57 12.92 19.35
N VAL A 162 19.39 12.29 20.18
CA VAL A 162 19.71 12.72 21.54
C VAL A 162 21.21 12.97 21.62
N ARG A 163 21.61 14.07 22.23
CA ARG A 163 23.01 14.45 22.40
C ARG A 163 23.47 14.14 23.82
N LEU A 164 24.50 13.32 23.92
CA LEU A 164 25.15 12.96 25.18
C LEU A 164 26.36 13.87 25.41
N THR A 165 26.40 14.49 26.59
CA THR A 165 27.55 15.22 27.12
C THR A 165 27.79 14.70 28.53
N ARG A 166 27.86 15.58 29.55
CA ARG A 166 27.63 15.16 30.95
C ARG A 166 26.14 14.91 31.22
N ALA A 167 25.27 15.66 30.54
CA ALA A 167 23.82 15.51 30.57
C ALA A 167 23.28 15.08 29.19
N VAL A 168 22.02 14.68 29.17
CA VAL A 168 21.31 14.22 27.98
C VAL A 168 20.42 15.33 27.45
N PHE A 169 20.50 15.64 26.15
CA PHE A 169 19.69 16.67 25.51
C PHE A 169 18.96 16.12 24.29
N ASP A 170 17.69 16.49 24.12
CA ASP A 170 16.98 16.33 22.85
C ASP A 170 17.70 17.23 21.81
N ALA A 171 18.28 16.64 20.77
CA ALA A 171 19.10 17.38 19.81
C ALA A 171 18.26 18.17 18.78
N VAL A 172 16.94 17.98 18.76
CA VAL A 172 16.01 18.76 17.93
C VAL A 172 15.56 20.02 18.67
N LEU A 173 15.12 19.87 19.92
CA LEU A 173 14.59 20.96 20.74
C LEU A 173 15.65 21.65 21.60
N ASN A 174 16.86 21.06 21.69
CA ASN A 174 17.93 21.48 22.59
C ASN A 174 17.48 21.56 24.06
N LYS A 175 16.57 20.67 24.47
CA LYS A 175 16.02 20.59 25.83
C LYS A 175 16.73 19.48 26.60
N ARG A 176 17.10 19.75 27.86
CA ARG A 176 17.67 18.73 28.75
C ARG A 176 16.62 17.66 29.06
N VAL A 177 16.98 16.40 28.86
CA VAL A 177 16.16 15.19 29.05
C VAL A 177 16.50 14.52 30.38
N ALA A 178 17.78 14.36 30.67
CA ALA A 178 18.28 13.77 31.90
C ALA A 178 19.57 14.48 32.37
N PRO A 179 19.82 14.55 33.68
CA PRO A 179 20.97 15.27 34.23
C PRO A 179 22.30 14.53 34.05
N ASP A 180 22.28 13.20 33.95
CA ASP A 180 23.46 12.34 33.89
C ASP A 180 23.37 11.42 32.67
N ALA A 181 24.38 11.47 31.80
CA ALA A 181 24.40 10.70 30.55
C ALA A 181 24.75 9.22 30.75
N GLU A 182 25.64 8.90 31.70
CA GLU A 182 26.07 7.53 31.96
C GLU A 182 24.93 6.72 32.59
N GLN A 183 24.28 7.29 33.60
CA GLN A 183 23.12 6.69 34.24
C GLN A 183 21.97 6.51 33.26
N TRP A 184 21.73 7.50 32.40
CA TRP A 184 20.69 7.41 31.37
C TRP A 184 20.98 6.28 30.38
N LEU A 185 22.23 6.17 29.90
CA LEU A 185 22.61 5.11 28.97
C LEU A 185 22.50 3.73 29.63
N ALA A 186 22.86 3.60 30.91
CA ALA A 186 22.70 2.36 31.68
C ALA A 186 21.22 1.96 31.88
N ALA A 187 20.30 2.93 31.90
CA ALA A 187 18.86 2.70 31.98
C ALA A 187 18.20 2.45 30.62
N THR A 188 18.92 2.61 29.50
CA THR A 188 18.43 2.26 28.15
C THR A 188 18.76 0.81 27.80
N SER A 189 18.08 0.28 26.78
CA SER A 189 18.38 -1.07 26.28
C SER A 189 19.86 -1.21 25.86
N PRO A 190 20.56 -2.26 26.32
CA PRO A 190 21.95 -2.46 26.00
C PRO A 190 22.13 -2.76 24.50
N GLY A 191 23.22 -2.25 23.93
CA GLY A 191 23.64 -2.53 22.56
C GLY A 191 23.46 -1.37 21.59
N SER A 192 23.82 -1.64 20.34
CA SER A 192 23.60 -0.75 19.20
C SER A 192 23.14 -1.60 18.03
N GLU A 193 22.05 -1.19 17.38
CA GLU A 193 21.51 -1.89 16.21
C GLU A 193 21.60 -0.95 15.01
N ALA A 194 22.59 -1.19 14.14
CA ALA A 194 22.72 -0.40 12.93
C ALA A 194 21.48 -0.60 12.04
N PRO A 195 20.84 0.48 11.55
CA PRO A 195 19.73 0.35 10.62
C PRO A 195 20.20 -0.32 9.33
N PRO A 196 19.37 -1.19 8.70
CA PRO A 196 19.74 -1.81 7.44
C PRO A 196 19.89 -0.73 6.35
N PRO A 197 20.86 -0.88 5.44
CA PRO A 197 21.04 0.07 4.36
C PRO A 197 19.86 0.01 3.39
N ILE A 198 19.60 1.14 2.75
CA ILE A 198 18.58 1.22 1.71
C ILE A 198 19.21 0.90 0.37
N ARG A 199 18.52 0.06 -0.40
CA ARG A 199 18.95 -0.36 -1.72
C ARG A 199 18.16 0.38 -2.77
N PHE A 200 18.86 0.89 -3.78
CA PHE A 200 18.25 1.53 -4.93
C PHE A 200 18.39 0.59 -6.13
N LEU A 201 17.26 0.03 -6.57
CA LEU A 201 17.23 -0.90 -7.69
C LEU A 201 16.92 -0.15 -8.98
N ALA A 202 17.65 -0.45 -10.05
CA ALA A 202 17.31 0.04 -11.38
C ALA A 202 15.91 -0.45 -11.75
N THR A 203 15.06 0.45 -12.25
CA THR A 203 13.71 0.12 -12.69
C THR A 203 13.71 -0.42 -14.12
N LEU A 204 14.67 -1.29 -14.44
CA LEU A 204 14.77 -2.00 -15.71
C LEU A 204 14.24 -3.42 -15.54
N CYS A 205 13.46 -3.90 -16.50
CA CYS A 205 12.87 -5.22 -16.48
C CYS A 205 13.97 -6.30 -16.63
N PRO A 206 14.18 -7.18 -15.65
CA PRO A 206 15.21 -8.22 -15.73
C PRO A 206 15.05 -9.16 -16.93
N ALA A 207 13.83 -9.34 -17.45
CA ALA A 207 13.59 -10.22 -18.60
C ALA A 207 13.89 -9.60 -19.97
N CYS A 208 13.75 -8.28 -20.16
CA CYS A 208 13.84 -7.67 -21.49
C CYS A 208 14.57 -6.32 -21.54
N GLY A 209 15.03 -5.80 -20.40
CA GLY A 209 15.74 -4.52 -20.29
C GLY A 209 14.86 -3.28 -20.41
N TRP A 210 13.55 -3.42 -20.67
CA TRP A 210 12.66 -2.27 -20.81
C TRP A 210 12.36 -1.60 -19.46
N GLN A 211 12.14 -0.29 -19.47
CA GLN A 211 11.78 0.49 -18.28
C GLN A 211 10.47 -0.01 -17.65
N LEU A 212 10.53 -0.35 -16.37
CA LEU A 212 9.35 -0.75 -15.58
C LEU A 212 8.50 0.49 -15.23
N GLU A 213 7.19 0.30 -15.25
CA GLU A 213 6.19 1.31 -14.90
C GLU A 213 5.51 0.97 -13.57
N ALA A 214 5.38 1.99 -12.72
CA ALA A 214 4.69 1.91 -11.44
C ALA A 214 4.40 3.34 -10.95
N ALA A 215 3.35 3.47 -10.13
CA ALA A 215 3.15 4.67 -9.31
C ALA A 215 4.17 4.70 -8.18
N ARG A 216 4.35 5.87 -7.56
CA ARG A 216 5.45 6.10 -6.62
C ARG A 216 5.43 5.16 -5.42
N ASP A 217 4.26 4.84 -4.90
CA ASP A 217 4.01 4.00 -3.73
C ASP A 217 3.77 2.51 -4.05
N SER A 218 3.83 2.13 -5.33
CA SER A 218 3.50 0.76 -5.76
C SER A 218 4.56 -0.25 -5.29
N LEU A 219 4.09 -1.36 -4.75
CA LEU A 219 4.86 -2.56 -4.38
C LEU A 219 5.21 -3.42 -5.59
N VAL A 220 4.44 -3.29 -6.68
CA VAL A 220 4.58 -4.08 -7.90
C VAL A 220 4.88 -3.13 -9.06
N LEU A 221 5.90 -3.49 -9.85
CA LEU A 221 6.29 -2.81 -11.08
C LEU A 221 5.90 -3.65 -12.29
N LEU A 222 5.32 -3.00 -13.30
CA LEU A 222 4.81 -3.65 -14.50
C LEU A 222 5.69 -3.31 -15.71
N CYS A 223 6.10 -4.32 -16.46
CA CYS A 223 6.78 -4.11 -17.73
C CYS A 223 5.77 -3.97 -18.86
N VAL A 224 5.66 -2.79 -19.47
CA VAL A 224 4.75 -2.59 -20.61
C VAL A 224 5.15 -3.39 -21.86
N ASN A 225 6.43 -3.76 -21.98
CA ASN A 225 6.96 -4.46 -23.15
C ASN A 225 6.70 -5.98 -23.08
N CYS A 226 7.29 -6.67 -22.10
CA CYS A 226 7.13 -8.12 -21.95
C CYS A 226 5.93 -8.53 -21.07
N ARG A 227 5.19 -7.55 -20.52
CA ARG A 227 4.03 -7.76 -19.64
C ARG A 227 4.36 -8.47 -18.32
N ALA A 228 5.62 -8.67 -17.96
CA ALA A 228 5.97 -9.24 -16.66
C ALA A 228 5.76 -8.25 -15.50
N ALA A 229 5.38 -8.76 -14.33
CA ALA A 229 5.32 -8.00 -13.08
C ALA A 229 6.48 -8.37 -12.16
N TRP A 230 7.00 -7.37 -11.46
CA TRP A 230 8.19 -7.47 -10.62
C TRP A 230 7.95 -6.85 -9.26
N ARG A 231 8.58 -7.42 -8.25
CA ARG A 231 8.54 -6.94 -6.88
C ARG A 231 9.94 -6.94 -6.30
N ALA A 232 10.30 -5.91 -5.55
CA ALA A 232 11.57 -5.91 -4.85
C ALA A 232 11.59 -6.94 -3.72
N ASN A 233 12.70 -7.65 -3.59
CA ASN A 233 13.04 -8.50 -2.45
C ASN A 233 14.47 -8.19 -2.00
N GLN A 234 14.99 -8.97 -1.04
CA GLN A 234 16.34 -8.78 -0.49
C GLN A 234 17.47 -8.85 -1.54
N THR A 235 17.28 -9.63 -2.62
CA THR A 235 18.32 -9.85 -3.64
C THR A 235 18.18 -8.95 -4.88
N GLY A 236 17.02 -8.31 -5.09
CA GLY A 236 16.77 -7.52 -6.29
C GLY A 236 15.30 -7.50 -6.67
N LEU A 237 14.99 -7.61 -7.97
CA LEU A 237 13.63 -7.72 -8.46
C LEU A 237 13.27 -9.19 -8.69
N ARG A 238 12.25 -9.68 -7.98
CA ARG A 238 11.66 -11.00 -8.16
C ARG A 238 10.40 -10.88 -9.01
N GLN A 239 10.23 -11.78 -9.96
CA GLN A 239 9.01 -11.84 -10.75
C GLN A 239 7.82 -12.29 -9.90
N VAL A 240 6.66 -11.65 -10.08
CA VAL A 240 5.40 -12.03 -9.44
C VAL A 240 4.35 -12.36 -10.49
N PRO A 241 3.58 -13.45 -10.32
CA PRO A 241 2.46 -13.74 -11.20
C PRO A 241 1.35 -12.73 -10.93
N TYR A 242 0.67 -12.30 -11.99
CA TYR A 242 -0.57 -11.57 -11.89
C TYR A 242 -1.52 -12.00 -13.00
N SER A 243 -2.76 -11.57 -12.89
CA SER A 243 -3.81 -11.87 -13.84
C SER A 243 -4.63 -10.63 -14.17
N LEU A 244 -5.11 -10.53 -15.41
CA LEU A 244 -6.09 -9.54 -15.82
C LEU A 244 -7.45 -10.23 -15.97
N LEU A 245 -8.49 -9.61 -15.44
CA LEU A 245 -9.86 -10.04 -15.64
C LEU A 245 -10.40 -9.42 -16.93
N GLU A 246 -10.99 -10.21 -17.82
CA GLU A 246 -11.69 -9.68 -19.00
C GLU A 246 -13.13 -9.28 -18.70
N THR A 247 -13.64 -8.31 -19.48
CA THR A 247 -15.08 -8.09 -19.63
C THR A 247 -15.48 -8.67 -20.98
N ASN A 248 -16.54 -9.48 -21.03
CA ASN A 248 -17.17 -9.82 -22.31
C ASN A 248 -17.44 -8.51 -23.10
N GLY A 249 -17.10 -8.52 -24.38
CA GLY A 249 -16.69 -7.34 -25.13
C GLY A 249 -17.69 -6.20 -25.25
N SER A 250 -17.17 -4.98 -25.39
CA SER A 250 -17.86 -3.97 -26.19
C SER A 250 -17.72 -4.40 -27.65
N PRO A 251 -18.80 -4.44 -28.46
CA PRO A 251 -18.70 -4.75 -29.88
C PRO A 251 -17.76 -3.74 -30.52
N GLY A 252 -16.93 -4.24 -31.44
CA GLY A 252 -15.97 -3.46 -32.19
C GLY A 252 -16.56 -2.15 -32.69
N THR A 253 -15.75 -1.11 -32.58
CA THR A 253 -15.86 0.13 -33.32
C THR A 253 -16.36 -0.14 -34.73
N GLY A 254 -17.65 0.10 -34.96
CA GLY A 254 -18.15 0.39 -36.29
C GLY A 254 -17.31 1.54 -36.82
N ALA A 255 -16.59 1.29 -37.91
CA ALA A 255 -15.88 2.30 -38.66
C ALA A 255 -16.90 3.32 -39.21
N GLY A 256 -17.30 4.26 -38.35
CA GLY A 256 -17.96 5.48 -38.75
C GLY A 256 -16.94 6.33 -39.49
N ARG A 257 -16.96 6.23 -40.83
CA ARG A 257 -16.26 7.16 -41.72
C ARG A 257 -16.73 8.58 -41.42
N HIS A 258 -16.05 9.28 -40.52
CA HIS A 258 -16.06 10.73 -40.51
C HIS A 258 -15.02 11.19 -41.53
N THR A 259 -15.54 11.56 -42.70
CA THR A 259 -14.81 12.26 -43.75
C THR A 259 -14.12 13.49 -43.16
N LEU A 260 -12.79 13.43 -43.02
CA LEU A 260 -11.93 14.58 -42.80
C LEU A 260 -12.04 15.52 -44.01
N ARG A 261 -12.85 16.57 -43.88
CA ARG A 261 -12.73 17.74 -44.76
C ARG A 261 -11.37 18.39 -44.49
N ARG A 262 -10.50 18.41 -45.52
CA ARG A 262 -9.28 19.20 -45.55
C ARG A 262 -9.64 20.68 -45.37
N GLY A 263 -9.35 21.24 -44.20
CA GLY A 263 -9.26 22.68 -43.95
C GLY A 263 -7.80 23.10 -43.95
N ALA A 264 -7.48 24.13 -44.72
CA ALA A 264 -6.15 24.56 -45.10
C ALA A 264 -5.23 24.98 -43.95
N CYS A 265 -3.92 24.76 -44.13
CA CYS A 265 -2.87 25.38 -43.35
C CYS A 265 -2.98 26.91 -43.39
N ALA A 266 -3.16 27.54 -42.23
CA ALA A 266 -2.85 28.94 -42.02
C ALA A 266 -1.81 29.03 -40.89
N SER A 267 -0.65 29.60 -41.19
CA SER A 267 0.46 29.83 -40.24
C SER A 267 0.03 30.73 -39.08
N PRO A 268 0.52 30.50 -37.85
CA PRO A 268 0.22 31.37 -36.72
C PRO A 268 1.12 32.62 -36.74
N ARG A 269 0.50 33.80 -36.62
CA ARG A 269 1.20 35.05 -36.25
C ARG A 269 1.38 35.11 -34.73
N ALA A 270 2.54 35.63 -34.35
CA ALA A 270 3.04 35.78 -32.99
C ALA A 270 2.19 36.71 -32.11
N GLY A 271 2.16 36.41 -30.81
CA GLY A 271 1.77 37.34 -29.75
C GLY A 271 0.49 36.98 -29.02
N GLN A 272 0.58 36.06 -28.04
CA GLN A 272 -0.34 36.04 -26.90
C GLN A 272 0.29 35.29 -25.71
N ALA A 273 0.27 35.99 -24.57
CA ALA A 273 0.88 35.61 -23.31
C ALA A 273 0.42 34.23 -22.81
N GLY A 274 1.35 33.47 -22.23
CA GLY A 274 1.12 32.13 -21.72
C GLY A 274 0.04 32.09 -20.63
N ARG A 275 -1.13 31.54 -20.96
CA ARG A 275 -2.02 30.95 -19.95
C ARG A 275 -1.36 29.66 -19.45
N PRO A 276 -1.31 29.41 -18.13
CA PRO A 276 -0.85 28.14 -17.63
C PRO A 276 -1.78 27.04 -18.16
N LEU A 277 -1.19 26.08 -18.85
CA LEU A 277 -1.86 24.90 -19.40
C LEU A 277 -2.36 24.06 -18.21
N ARG A 278 -3.56 24.34 -17.69
CA ARG A 278 -4.26 23.42 -16.79
C ARG A 278 -4.78 22.27 -17.64
N ILE A 279 -3.96 21.25 -17.84
CA ILE A 279 -4.47 19.94 -18.26
C ILE A 279 -5.15 19.35 -17.02
N ALA A 280 -6.44 19.62 -16.84
CA ALA A 280 -7.29 18.68 -16.13
C ALA A 280 -7.44 17.47 -17.07
N THR A 281 -6.60 16.45 -16.88
CA THR A 281 -6.75 15.18 -17.60
C THR A 281 -7.98 14.53 -17.00
N GLU A 282 -9.06 14.42 -17.77
CA GLU A 282 -10.16 13.54 -17.38
C GLU A 282 -9.58 12.15 -17.05
N PRO A 283 -10.02 11.51 -15.95
CA PRO A 283 -9.53 10.20 -15.59
C PRO A 283 -9.76 9.20 -16.75
N PRO A 284 -8.89 8.18 -16.89
CA PRO A 284 -8.96 7.28 -18.02
C PRO A 284 -10.34 6.61 -18.09
N PRO A 285 -10.90 6.42 -19.29
CA PRO A 285 -12.23 5.83 -19.47
C PRO A 285 -12.32 4.40 -18.91
N ARG A 286 -11.19 3.72 -18.73
CA ARG A 286 -11.10 2.40 -18.12
C ARG A 286 -9.87 2.29 -17.22
N ARG A 287 -10.05 1.77 -16.01
CA ARG A 287 -8.99 1.58 -15.02
C ARG A 287 -9.02 0.17 -14.45
N TYR A 288 -7.86 -0.42 -14.23
CA TYR A 288 -7.73 -1.77 -13.69
C TYR A 288 -7.35 -1.70 -12.22
N LEU A 289 -8.25 -2.08 -11.33
CA LEU A 289 -8.01 -2.07 -9.89
C LEU A 289 -7.47 -3.43 -9.42
N PRO A 290 -6.37 -3.49 -8.66
CA PRO A 290 -5.80 -4.74 -8.20
C PRO A 290 -6.52 -5.28 -6.96
N PHE A 291 -6.75 -6.58 -6.94
CA PHE A 291 -7.32 -7.34 -5.84
C PHE A 291 -6.47 -8.58 -5.59
N TRP A 292 -6.28 -8.91 -4.31
CA TRP A 292 -5.83 -10.21 -3.88
C TRP A 292 -7.02 -11.17 -3.88
N ARG A 293 -6.88 -12.26 -4.63
CA ARG A 293 -7.77 -13.42 -4.56
C ARG A 293 -7.18 -14.41 -3.56
N VAL A 294 -7.86 -14.63 -2.44
CA VAL A 294 -7.30 -15.27 -1.25
C VAL A 294 -8.05 -16.55 -0.92
N SER A 295 -7.31 -17.64 -0.73
CA SER A 295 -7.80 -18.84 -0.06
C SER A 295 -7.21 -18.89 1.34
N ALA A 296 -8.05 -19.08 2.35
CA ALA A 296 -7.63 -19.07 3.75
C ALA A 296 -8.30 -20.19 4.56
N ARG A 297 -7.59 -20.68 5.57
CA ARG A 297 -8.14 -21.51 6.64
C ARG A 297 -8.51 -20.61 7.81
N ILE A 298 -9.73 -20.77 8.32
CA ILE A 298 -10.26 -19.96 9.41
C ILE A 298 -10.46 -20.87 10.63
N SER A 299 -9.65 -20.68 11.66
CA SER A 299 -9.82 -21.41 12.92
C SER A 299 -10.94 -20.76 13.72
N GLY A 300 -11.85 -21.55 14.29
CA GLY A 300 -12.98 -21.05 15.09
C GLY A 300 -14.27 -20.77 14.31
N LEU A 301 -14.24 -20.81 12.97
CA LEU A 301 -15.43 -20.78 12.13
C LEU A 301 -15.38 -21.85 11.04
N ARG A 302 -16.50 -22.52 10.78
CA ARG A 302 -16.64 -23.45 9.65
C ARG A 302 -17.03 -22.70 8.38
N VAL A 303 -16.05 -22.01 7.77
CA VAL A 303 -16.19 -21.36 6.47
C VAL A 303 -15.10 -21.90 5.55
N GLU A 304 -15.30 -23.12 5.03
CA GLU A 304 -14.33 -23.78 4.15
C GLU A 304 -14.77 -23.75 2.68
N SER A 305 -16.09 -23.82 2.47
CA SER A 305 -16.71 -23.82 1.15
C SER A 305 -17.51 -22.55 0.84
N TRP A 306 -17.84 -22.35 -0.43
CA TRP A 306 -18.79 -21.32 -0.85
C TRP A 306 -20.17 -21.54 -0.23
N ALA A 307 -20.62 -22.80 -0.11
CA ALA A 307 -21.85 -23.13 0.59
C ALA A 307 -21.82 -22.66 2.06
N ASP A 308 -20.69 -22.81 2.74
CA ASP A 308 -20.53 -22.35 4.12
C ASP A 308 -20.55 -20.82 4.21
N LEU A 309 -19.89 -20.13 3.28
CA LEU A 309 -19.89 -18.67 3.24
C LEU A 309 -21.32 -18.11 2.98
N VAL A 310 -22.08 -18.75 2.09
CA VAL A 310 -23.49 -18.41 1.84
C VAL A 310 -24.34 -18.54 3.10
N ARG A 311 -24.17 -19.62 3.85
CA ARG A 311 -24.88 -19.84 5.13
C ARG A 311 -24.43 -18.84 6.20
N PHE A 312 -23.12 -18.64 6.33
CA PHE A 312 -22.50 -17.73 7.29
C PHE A 312 -22.97 -16.29 7.12
N ALA A 313 -23.06 -15.82 5.88
CA ALA A 313 -23.51 -14.48 5.54
C ALA A 313 -25.03 -14.36 5.36
N ASN A 314 -25.78 -15.45 5.56
CA ASN A 314 -27.23 -15.54 5.34
C ASN A 314 -27.68 -14.95 3.98
N LEU A 315 -26.97 -15.31 2.91
CA LEU A 315 -27.26 -14.75 1.58
C LEU A 315 -28.57 -15.35 1.03
N PRO A 316 -29.38 -14.57 0.28
CA PRO A 316 -30.61 -15.06 -0.35
C PRO A 316 -30.30 -15.92 -1.59
N LYS A 317 -29.62 -17.06 -1.40
CA LYS A 317 -29.23 -18.00 -2.45
C LYS A 317 -29.55 -19.43 -1.99
N VAL A 318 -30.15 -20.22 -2.89
CA VAL A 318 -30.36 -21.66 -2.65
C VAL A 318 -29.01 -22.36 -2.79
N VAL A 319 -28.55 -22.98 -1.70
CA VAL A 319 -27.27 -23.70 -1.68
C VAL A 319 -27.37 -24.96 -2.54
N LYS A 320 -26.56 -25.01 -3.60
CA LYS A 320 -26.43 -26.20 -4.46
C LYS A 320 -25.46 -27.21 -3.87
N LYS A 321 -25.63 -28.49 -4.19
CA LYS A 321 -24.75 -29.57 -3.72
C LYS A 321 -23.28 -29.35 -4.14
N GLU A 322 -23.08 -28.91 -5.39
CA GLU A 322 -21.76 -28.61 -5.96
C GLU A 322 -20.97 -27.54 -5.18
N TRP A 323 -21.65 -26.65 -4.45
CA TRP A 323 -21.01 -25.58 -3.69
C TRP A 323 -20.32 -26.06 -2.41
N GLY A 324 -20.55 -27.30 -1.99
CA GLY A 324 -19.85 -27.91 -0.85
C GLY A 324 -18.37 -28.19 -1.15
N ASP A 325 -18.04 -28.50 -2.41
CA ASP A 325 -16.68 -28.83 -2.84
C ASP A 325 -15.91 -27.58 -3.32
N GLU A 326 -16.62 -26.49 -3.62
CA GLU A 326 -16.05 -25.21 -4.00
C GLU A 326 -15.49 -24.48 -2.77
N ARG A 327 -14.17 -24.32 -2.69
CA ARG A 327 -13.54 -23.58 -1.59
C ARG A 327 -14.02 -22.13 -1.50
N ALA A 328 -14.13 -21.62 -0.28
CA ALA A 328 -14.33 -20.20 -0.02
C ALA A 328 -13.12 -19.40 -0.53
N VAL A 329 -13.39 -18.34 -1.29
CA VAL A 329 -12.39 -17.43 -1.83
C VAL A 329 -12.78 -16.00 -1.46
N PHE A 330 -11.85 -15.26 -0.86
CA PHE A 330 -12.02 -13.88 -0.45
C PHE A 330 -11.31 -12.96 -1.44
N TRP A 331 -11.93 -11.84 -1.79
CA TRP A 331 -11.35 -10.83 -2.66
C TRP A 331 -11.09 -9.57 -1.86
N ILE A 332 -9.82 -9.17 -1.75
CA ILE A 332 -9.37 -8.04 -0.92
C ILE A 332 -8.69 -7.02 -1.84
N PRO A 333 -9.05 -5.72 -1.82
CA PRO A 333 -8.31 -4.70 -2.56
C PRO A 333 -6.81 -4.78 -2.26
N ALA A 334 -5.96 -4.82 -3.29
CA ALA A 334 -4.50 -4.82 -3.14
C ALA A 334 -3.94 -3.39 -3.00
N PHE A 335 -4.79 -2.45 -2.59
CA PHE A 335 -4.47 -1.04 -2.46
C PHE A 335 -5.17 -0.45 -1.24
N LYS A 336 -4.55 0.56 -0.64
CA LYS A 336 -5.12 1.33 0.45
C LYS A 336 -6.33 2.12 -0.03
N ALA A 337 -7.40 2.09 0.76
CA ALA A 337 -8.65 2.79 0.49
C ALA A 337 -9.25 3.30 1.81
N GLN A 338 -10.19 4.24 1.71
CA GLN A 338 -10.98 4.67 2.86
C GLN A 338 -11.65 3.45 3.54
N PRO A 339 -11.78 3.43 4.88
CA PRO A 339 -12.14 2.21 5.61
C PRO A 339 -13.44 1.54 5.14
N ASP A 340 -14.51 2.31 4.98
CA ASP A 340 -15.82 1.81 4.52
C ASP A 340 -15.78 1.34 3.07
N GLN A 341 -15.01 2.03 2.24
CA GLN A 341 -14.82 1.64 0.85
C GLN A 341 -14.02 0.35 0.73
N PHE A 342 -12.99 0.18 1.55
CA PHE A 342 -12.18 -1.04 1.60
C PHE A 342 -13.06 -2.25 1.94
N VAL A 343 -13.88 -2.15 3.00
CA VAL A 343 -14.78 -3.22 3.44
C VAL A 343 -15.85 -3.50 2.38
N ARG A 344 -16.48 -2.45 1.83
CA ARG A 344 -17.50 -2.59 0.78
C ARG A 344 -16.94 -3.28 -0.46
N LEU A 345 -15.78 -2.85 -0.95
CA LEU A 345 -15.15 -3.46 -2.13
C LEU A 345 -14.79 -4.92 -1.89
N SER A 346 -14.26 -5.23 -0.70
CA SER A 346 -13.93 -6.59 -0.31
C SER A 346 -15.17 -7.48 -0.30
N GLN A 347 -16.27 -7.00 0.29
CA GLN A 347 -17.55 -7.70 0.32
C GLN A 347 -18.11 -7.90 -1.09
N THR A 348 -18.27 -6.83 -1.88
CA THR A 348 -18.87 -6.91 -3.21
C THR A 348 -18.09 -7.85 -4.12
N ALA A 349 -16.76 -7.73 -4.16
CA ALA A 349 -15.92 -8.61 -4.98
C ALA A 349 -16.01 -10.08 -4.53
N THR A 350 -15.98 -10.33 -3.21
CA THR A 350 -16.09 -11.68 -2.64
C THR A 350 -17.43 -12.34 -2.99
N LEU A 351 -18.53 -11.60 -2.87
CA LEU A 351 -19.87 -12.13 -3.14
C LEU A 351 -20.19 -12.26 -4.63
N ALA A 352 -19.56 -11.45 -5.48
CA ALA A 352 -19.69 -11.51 -6.94
C ALA A 352 -18.88 -12.65 -7.57
N ARG A 353 -17.83 -13.14 -6.87
CA ARG A 353 -16.96 -14.25 -7.30
C ARG A 353 -16.44 -14.10 -8.74
N PRO A 354 -15.62 -13.07 -9.05
CA PRO A 354 -15.06 -12.89 -10.39
C PRO A 354 -14.42 -14.18 -10.93
N GLY A 355 -14.87 -14.63 -12.10
CA GLY A 355 -14.37 -15.84 -12.76
C GLY A 355 -15.04 -17.16 -12.36
N HIS A 356 -16.09 -17.14 -11.53
CA HIS A 356 -16.90 -18.32 -11.20
C HIS A 356 -18.30 -18.26 -11.85
N GLY A 357 -18.67 -19.26 -12.65
CA GLY A 357 -20.02 -19.41 -13.24
C GLY A 357 -20.06 -19.96 -14.68
N THR A 358 -21.13 -20.72 -15.00
CA THR A 358 -21.43 -21.30 -16.33
C THR A 358 -22.42 -20.45 -17.18
N GLY A 359 -22.76 -19.22 -16.76
CA GLY A 359 -23.73 -18.36 -17.45
C GLY A 359 -23.32 -16.87 -17.52
N GLU A 360 -23.41 -16.32 -18.73
CA GLU A 360 -23.38 -14.92 -19.24
C GLU A 360 -22.41 -13.84 -18.72
N ILE A 361 -21.83 -13.96 -17.54
CA ILE A 361 -20.70 -13.11 -17.12
C ILE A 361 -19.54 -14.06 -16.89
N ARG A 362 -18.69 -14.22 -17.92
CA ARG A 362 -17.43 -14.97 -17.82
C ARG A 362 -16.28 -13.96 -17.82
N PRO A 363 -15.89 -13.41 -16.68
CA PRO A 363 -14.60 -12.76 -16.58
C PRO A 363 -13.55 -13.87 -16.55
N ALA A 364 -12.99 -14.22 -17.70
CA ALA A 364 -11.88 -15.15 -17.74
C ALA A 364 -10.64 -14.46 -17.15
N ILE A 365 -9.90 -15.15 -16.28
CA ILE A 365 -8.52 -14.79 -15.97
C ILE A 365 -7.72 -15.14 -17.21
N VAL A 366 -7.40 -14.14 -18.03
CA VAL A 366 -6.96 -14.38 -19.42
C VAL A 366 -5.47 -14.64 -19.55
N ALA A 367 -4.67 -14.17 -18.61
CA ALA A 367 -3.23 -14.38 -18.68
C ALA A 367 -2.63 -14.52 -17.30
N ARG A 368 -2.13 -15.72 -16.97
CA ARG A 368 -0.96 -15.81 -16.09
C ARG A 368 0.21 -15.32 -16.91
N VAL A 369 0.60 -14.05 -16.75
CA VAL A 369 1.78 -13.54 -17.43
C VAL A 369 3.03 -14.03 -16.67
N SER A 370 3.40 -15.28 -16.93
CA SER A 370 4.69 -15.84 -16.51
C SER A 370 5.71 -15.56 -17.59
N ALA A 371 6.94 -15.22 -17.22
CA ALA A 371 7.99 -15.01 -18.20
C ALA A 371 8.30 -16.35 -18.86
N ASN A 372 8.24 -16.41 -20.18
CA ASN A 372 8.95 -17.45 -20.93
C ASN A 372 10.39 -17.50 -20.41
N HIS A 373 10.75 -18.58 -19.74
CA HIS A 373 12.14 -18.93 -19.48
C HIS A 373 12.54 -20.02 -20.47
N GLY A 374 13.62 -19.75 -21.20
CA GLY A 374 14.38 -20.75 -21.94
C GLY A 374 14.15 -20.75 -23.45
N GLY A 375 15.15 -20.27 -24.20
CA GLY A 375 15.23 -20.55 -25.64
C GLY A 375 15.94 -19.50 -26.48
N GLN A 376 17.27 -19.59 -26.52
CA GLN A 376 18.18 -19.06 -27.56
C GLN A 376 18.41 -17.54 -27.68
N ALA A 377 19.69 -17.20 -27.47
CA ALA A 377 20.31 -16.00 -27.99
C ALA A 377 20.10 -15.93 -29.52
N GLY A 378 19.69 -14.76 -30.02
CA GLY A 378 19.68 -14.51 -31.47
C GLY A 378 18.44 -13.88 -32.08
N SER A 379 17.63 -13.13 -31.34
CA SER A 379 16.67 -12.21 -31.97
C SER A 379 16.23 -11.14 -30.98
N ARG A 380 16.54 -9.87 -31.26
CA ARG A 380 15.89 -8.72 -30.60
C ARG A 380 14.38 -8.92 -30.78
N PRO A 381 13.57 -9.00 -29.70
CA PRO A 381 12.13 -8.92 -29.87
C PRO A 381 11.85 -7.53 -30.44
N GLY A 382 11.27 -7.49 -31.64
CA GLY A 382 10.87 -6.24 -32.27
C GLY A 382 9.99 -5.46 -31.29
N ALA A 383 10.40 -4.23 -30.99
CA ALA A 383 9.57 -3.32 -30.23
C ALA A 383 8.21 -3.22 -30.93
N ALA A 384 7.13 -3.47 -30.19
CA ALA A 384 5.79 -3.17 -30.70
C ALA A 384 5.75 -1.66 -31.06
N PRO A 385 5.19 -1.28 -32.22
CA PRO A 385 5.14 0.11 -32.65
C PRO A 385 4.39 0.96 -31.61
N PRO A 386 4.77 2.24 -31.41
CA PRO A 386 4.25 3.09 -30.34
C PRO A 386 2.75 3.40 -30.44
N ASP A 387 2.10 3.10 -31.57
CA ASP A 387 0.68 3.41 -31.86
C ASP A 387 -0.21 2.17 -32.07
N ASP A 388 0.16 1.00 -31.55
CA ASP A 388 -0.73 -0.17 -31.57
C ASP A 388 -1.85 -0.03 -30.50
N PRO A 389 -3.14 0.08 -30.88
CA PRO A 389 -4.26 0.10 -29.92
C PRO A 389 -4.40 -1.22 -29.11
N ALA A 390 -3.64 -2.27 -29.45
CA ALA A 390 -3.51 -3.51 -28.68
C ALA A 390 -2.31 -3.51 -27.70
N ALA A 391 -1.60 -2.39 -27.53
CA ALA A 391 -0.63 -2.20 -26.47
C ALA A 391 -1.31 -2.39 -25.08
N PRO A 392 -0.72 -3.14 -24.15
CA PRO A 392 -1.42 -3.61 -22.96
C PRO A 392 -1.78 -2.47 -22.00
N PRO A 393 -2.92 -2.57 -21.28
CA PRO A 393 -3.50 -1.52 -20.43
C PRO A 393 -2.71 -1.21 -19.16
N LEU A 394 -1.43 -1.58 -19.06
CA LEU A 394 -0.65 -1.53 -17.82
C LEU A 394 -0.44 -0.10 -17.30
N ARG A 395 -0.58 0.93 -18.15
CA ARG A 395 -0.60 2.34 -17.72
C ARG A 395 -1.89 2.73 -17.00
N THR A 396 -2.98 1.99 -17.18
CA THR A 396 -4.27 2.20 -16.48
C THR A 396 -4.46 1.25 -15.30
N CYS A 397 -3.46 0.42 -14.99
CA CYS A 397 -3.41 -0.35 -13.74
C CYS A 397 -3.20 0.58 -12.54
N TYR A 398 -4.08 0.46 -11.56
CA TYR A 398 -3.93 1.12 -10.28
C TYR A 398 -2.79 0.45 -9.48
N PRO A 399 -2.00 1.21 -8.70
CA PRO A 399 -0.87 0.65 -7.98
C PRO A 399 -1.27 -0.37 -6.93
N VAL A 400 -0.38 -1.34 -6.69
CA VAL A 400 -0.50 -2.28 -5.57
C VAL A 400 0.16 -1.64 -4.37
N THR A 401 -0.62 -1.25 -3.36
CA THR A 401 -0.12 -0.52 -2.18
C THR A 401 -0.41 -1.23 -0.86
N LEU A 402 -1.10 -2.38 -0.94
CA LEU A 402 -1.35 -3.28 0.18
C LEU A 402 -0.69 -4.64 -0.08
N ASP A 403 0.14 -5.08 0.86
CA ASP A 403 0.89 -6.33 0.77
C ASP A 403 0.10 -7.54 1.35
N GLU A 404 0.59 -8.74 1.07
CA GLU A 404 0.01 -10.02 1.47
C GLU A 404 0.01 -10.24 2.99
N ASP A 405 0.91 -9.57 3.73
CA ASP A 405 0.97 -9.58 5.19
C ASP A 405 -0.30 -9.01 5.85
N ALA A 406 -1.01 -8.10 5.16
CA ALA A 406 -2.26 -7.52 5.63
C ALA A 406 -3.48 -8.44 5.41
N LEU A 407 -3.36 -9.51 4.62
CA LEU A 407 -4.49 -10.35 4.22
C LEU A 407 -5.18 -11.08 5.39
N PRO A 408 -4.48 -11.65 6.39
CA PRO A 408 -5.15 -12.27 7.53
C PRO A 408 -6.10 -11.31 8.26
N ALA A 409 -5.62 -10.08 8.51
CA ALA A 409 -6.41 -9.03 9.15
C ALA A 409 -7.59 -8.60 8.25
N ALA A 410 -7.35 -8.37 6.96
CA ALA A 410 -8.38 -7.96 6.00
C ALA A 410 -9.50 -8.99 5.84
N VAL A 411 -9.16 -10.29 5.76
CA VAL A 411 -10.15 -11.38 5.72
C VAL A 411 -10.95 -11.43 7.01
N LYS A 412 -10.32 -11.25 8.17
CA LYS A 412 -11.01 -11.21 9.46
C LYS A 412 -12.01 -10.05 9.55
N VAL A 413 -11.62 -8.86 9.08
CA VAL A 413 -12.50 -7.68 8.96
C VAL A 413 -13.68 -7.96 8.03
N LEU A 414 -13.42 -8.57 6.87
CA LEU A 414 -14.47 -8.95 5.92
C LEU A 414 -15.46 -9.95 6.53
N LEU A 415 -14.98 -10.98 7.23
CA LEU A 415 -15.83 -11.96 7.91
C LEU A 415 -16.68 -11.30 9.00
N ALA A 416 -16.11 -10.39 9.78
CA ALA A 416 -16.85 -9.63 10.79
C ALA A 416 -17.98 -8.79 10.14
N ASN A 417 -17.71 -8.18 8.99
CA ASN A 417 -18.70 -7.40 8.26
C ASN A 417 -19.79 -8.28 7.61
N LEU A 418 -19.44 -9.48 7.14
CA LEU A 418 -20.39 -10.44 6.54
C LEU A 418 -21.21 -11.22 7.57
N ALA A 419 -20.82 -11.22 8.84
CA ALA A 419 -21.38 -12.07 9.87
C ALA A 419 -22.89 -11.87 10.07
N HIS A 420 -23.65 -12.97 9.98
CA HIS A 420 -25.08 -12.96 10.27
C HIS A 420 -25.57 -14.23 11.01
N PRO A 421 -26.29 -14.12 12.14
CA PRO A 421 -26.52 -12.90 12.92
C PRO A 421 -25.24 -12.50 13.69
N LYS A 422 -24.99 -11.19 13.80
CA LYS A 422 -23.83 -10.63 14.52
C LYS A 422 -23.76 -11.11 15.99
N THR A 423 -24.92 -11.36 16.62
CA THR A 423 -25.08 -11.86 18.00
C THR A 423 -24.22 -13.10 18.29
N ARG A 424 -24.13 -14.01 17.32
CA ARG A 424 -23.55 -15.35 17.49
C ARG A 424 -22.09 -15.38 17.06
N VAL A 425 -21.76 -14.61 16.03
CA VAL A 425 -20.43 -14.65 15.40
C VAL A 425 -19.45 -13.74 16.12
N PHE A 426 -19.88 -12.57 16.57
CA PHE A 426 -18.97 -11.57 17.14
C PHE A 426 -18.19 -12.09 18.37
N PRO A 427 -18.79 -12.87 19.30
CA PRO A 427 -18.05 -13.48 20.40
C PRO A 427 -16.92 -14.41 19.94
N LEU A 428 -17.08 -15.08 18.79
CA LEU A 428 -16.09 -16.00 18.24
C LEU A 428 -14.94 -15.27 17.51
N LEU A 429 -15.11 -13.99 17.17
CA LEU A 429 -14.08 -13.22 16.46
C LEU A 429 -12.82 -13.02 17.30
N ARG A 430 -12.91 -13.05 18.63
CA ARG A 430 -11.74 -12.88 19.51
C ARG A 430 -10.69 -13.98 19.29
N GLU A 431 -11.14 -15.22 19.24
CA GLU A 431 -10.29 -16.42 19.11
C GLU A 431 -10.04 -16.83 17.65
N LEU A 432 -10.74 -16.18 16.71
CA LEU A 432 -10.60 -16.45 15.28
C LEU A 432 -9.21 -16.09 14.79
N SER A 433 -8.53 -17.06 14.19
CA SER A 433 -7.27 -16.85 13.45
C SER A 433 -7.46 -17.19 11.97
N VAL A 434 -6.84 -16.40 11.10
CA VAL A 434 -6.87 -16.59 9.66
C VAL A 434 -5.47 -16.98 9.21
N ALA A 435 -5.35 -18.14 8.57
CA ALA A 435 -4.12 -18.57 7.91
C ALA A 435 -4.33 -18.52 6.39
N VAL A 436 -3.64 -17.61 5.71
CA VAL A 436 -3.66 -17.54 4.24
C VAL A 436 -2.92 -18.75 3.67
N THR A 437 -3.58 -19.47 2.78
CA THR A 437 -3.05 -20.69 2.12
C THR A 437 -2.63 -20.45 0.68
N ALA A 438 -3.27 -19.49 0.01
CA ALA A 438 -2.89 -19.03 -1.32
C ALA A 438 -3.42 -17.61 -1.56
N SER A 439 -2.70 -16.86 -2.38
CA SER A 439 -2.96 -15.49 -2.79
C SER A 439 -2.58 -15.34 -4.27
N ASP A 440 -3.47 -14.77 -5.09
CA ASP A 440 -3.17 -14.38 -6.47
C ASP A 440 -3.50 -12.89 -6.66
N LEU A 441 -2.60 -12.16 -7.33
CA LEU A 441 -2.86 -10.76 -7.72
C LEU A 441 -3.70 -10.73 -9.00
N VAL A 442 -4.89 -10.13 -8.93
CA VAL A 442 -5.83 -10.04 -10.04
C VAL A 442 -6.26 -8.59 -10.25
N TYR A 443 -6.12 -8.09 -11.46
CA TYR A 443 -6.59 -6.77 -11.85
C TYR A 443 -7.99 -6.84 -12.47
N ILE A 444 -8.94 -6.11 -11.88
CA ILE A 444 -10.33 -6.04 -12.32
C ILE A 444 -10.55 -4.73 -13.09
N PRO A 445 -11.05 -4.77 -14.34
CA PRO A 445 -11.33 -3.57 -15.11
C PRO A 445 -12.61 -2.88 -14.63
N LEU A 446 -12.58 -1.57 -14.52
CA LEU A 446 -13.77 -0.75 -14.28
C LEU A 446 -13.80 0.39 -15.29
N ASP A 447 -15.00 0.65 -15.82
CA ASP A 447 -15.24 1.74 -16.77
C ASP A 447 -15.67 3.00 -16.03
N PHE A 448 -15.16 4.15 -16.46
CA PHE A 448 -15.47 5.45 -15.88
C PHE A 448 -16.73 6.04 -16.54
N ASN A 449 -17.67 6.51 -15.72
CA ASN A 449 -18.93 7.09 -16.20
C ASN A 449 -19.01 8.64 -16.07
N GLY A 450 -17.88 9.30 -15.81
CA GLY A 450 -17.84 10.74 -15.54
C GLY A 450 -17.70 11.11 -14.06
N ARG A 451 -18.03 10.21 -13.13
CA ARG A 451 -17.88 10.44 -11.67
C ARG A 451 -17.23 9.27 -10.93
N GLU A 452 -17.57 8.05 -11.34
CA GLU A 452 -17.17 6.82 -10.68
C GLU A 452 -16.72 5.78 -11.69
N TYR A 453 -15.89 4.85 -11.21
CA TYR A 453 -15.52 3.64 -11.89
C TYR A 453 -16.51 2.54 -11.53
N ARG A 454 -17.01 1.83 -12.53
CA ARG A 454 -17.99 0.75 -12.35
C ARG A 454 -17.64 -0.50 -13.16
N HIS A 455 -17.90 -1.67 -12.59
CA HIS A 455 -17.97 -2.92 -13.32
C HIS A 455 -19.40 -3.47 -13.24
N PRO A 456 -20.23 -3.31 -14.30
CA PRO A 456 -21.66 -3.67 -14.25
C PRO A 456 -21.91 -5.12 -13.83
N GLY A 457 -21.15 -6.07 -14.37
CA GLY A 457 -21.34 -7.49 -14.09
C GLY A 457 -20.93 -7.97 -12.69
N LEU A 458 -20.18 -7.15 -11.94
CA LEU A 458 -19.75 -7.48 -10.57
C LEU A 458 -20.39 -6.56 -9.54
N GLN A 459 -21.21 -5.59 -10.00
CA GLN A 459 -21.76 -4.50 -9.17
C GLN A 459 -20.68 -3.75 -8.36
N LEU A 460 -19.43 -3.77 -8.83
CA LEU A 460 -18.33 -3.05 -8.21
C LEU A 460 -18.37 -1.59 -8.62
N THR A 461 -18.44 -0.69 -7.65
CA THR A 461 -18.44 0.76 -7.88
C THR A 461 -17.50 1.48 -6.92
N VAL A 462 -16.70 2.39 -7.49
CA VAL A 462 -15.64 3.13 -6.80
C VAL A 462 -15.66 4.58 -7.28
N GLN A 463 -15.91 5.52 -6.38
CA GLN A 463 -15.79 6.94 -6.72
C GLN A 463 -14.34 7.30 -7.06
N SER A 464 -14.14 8.06 -8.13
CA SER A 464 -12.81 8.45 -8.61
C SER A 464 -12.00 9.21 -7.55
N ASN A 465 -12.61 10.22 -6.92
CA ASN A 465 -11.98 11.02 -5.85
C ASN A 465 -11.53 10.17 -4.65
N LEU A 466 -12.27 9.11 -4.32
CA LEU A 466 -11.92 8.26 -3.17
C LEU A 466 -10.69 7.38 -3.45
N LEU A 467 -10.43 7.01 -4.70
CA LEU A 467 -9.16 6.37 -5.06
C LEU A 467 -7.99 7.33 -4.82
N GLU A 468 -8.12 8.57 -5.28
CA GLU A 468 -7.08 9.60 -5.09
C GLU A 468 -6.83 9.90 -3.60
N TRP A 469 -7.87 9.86 -2.77
CA TRP A 469 -7.73 10.06 -1.34
C TRP A 469 -7.19 8.82 -0.62
N GLY A 470 -7.60 7.62 -1.04
CA GLY A 470 -7.08 6.35 -0.53
C GLY A 470 -5.58 6.19 -0.74
N ALA A 471 -5.05 6.71 -1.86
CA ALA A 471 -3.61 6.76 -2.12
C ALA A 471 -2.83 7.63 -1.11
N ARG A 472 -3.51 8.52 -0.39
CA ARG A 472 -2.89 9.39 0.62
C ARG A 472 -2.94 8.81 2.02
N LEU A 473 -3.62 7.67 2.25
CA LEU A 473 -3.67 6.92 3.53
C LEU A 473 -2.42 6.03 3.69
#